data_AF-A0A183SUZ6-F1
#
_entry.id   AF-A0A183SUZ6-F1
#
_cell.length_a   1.000
_cell.length_b   1.000
_cell.length_c   1.000
_cell.angle_alpha   90.00
_cell.angle_beta   90.00
_cell.angle_gamma   90.00
#
_symmetry.space_group_name_H-M   'P 1'
#
loop_
_entity.id
_entity.type
_entity.pdbx_description
1 polymer ?
#
loop_
_entity_poly.entity_id
_entity_poly.type
_entity_poly.pdbx_seq_one_letter_code
_entity_poly.pdbx_strand_id
1 'polypeptide(L)'
;MTFLALWLSSCLPGSLRMFYHIKLEHEILLHPKYFGPNLIETVKAKLFSDVEGTCSGKCGFIIAVTSIEHIGAGLLLPGRGFVQYHIVYRAIVFRPFKGEVIDAIVTQVNKVGVFAEAGPLTIFISQHCIPPNIKFEGADTTVENNNEDEEQVCFSL
;
A
#
# COMPACT_ATOMS: atom_id res chain seq x y z
N MET A 1 2.59 -8.98 39.99
CA MET A 1 3.08 -9.81 38.88
C MET A 1 1.90 -10.36 38.05
N THR A 2 1.05 -9.48 37.50
CA THR A 2 -0.16 -9.96 36.77
C THR A 2 -0.68 -8.99 35.70
N PHE A 3 0.06 -7.93 35.35
CA PHE A 3 -0.41 -6.95 34.35
C PHE A 3 0.22 -7.10 32.95
N LEU A 4 1.15 -8.03 32.75
CA LEU A 4 1.83 -8.20 31.44
C LEU A 4 1.17 -9.23 30.51
N ALA A 5 0.16 -9.97 30.97
CA ALA A 5 -0.42 -11.09 30.22
C ALA A 5 -1.73 -10.76 29.46
N LEU A 6 -2.23 -9.52 29.53
CA LEU A 6 -3.48 -9.12 28.88
C LEU A 6 -3.29 -8.38 27.54
N TRP A 7 -2.04 -8.10 27.14
CA TRP A 7 -1.72 -7.46 25.86
C TRP A 7 -1.24 -8.45 24.78
N LEU A 8 -1.76 -9.67 24.82
CA LEU A 8 -1.65 -10.63 23.70
C LEU A 8 -2.99 -11.30 23.35
N SER A 9 -4.08 -10.96 24.05
CA SER A 9 -5.32 -11.76 24.01
C SER A 9 -6.39 -11.29 23.02
N SER A 10 -6.08 -10.36 22.10
CA SER A 10 -6.98 -9.98 21.00
C SER A 10 -6.44 -10.26 19.59
N CYS A 11 -5.26 -10.88 19.47
CA CYS A 11 -4.83 -11.50 18.22
C CYS A 11 -5.61 -12.81 18.01
N LEU A 12 -6.80 -12.71 17.42
CA LEU A 12 -7.40 -13.84 16.73
C LEU A 12 -6.35 -14.43 15.76
N PRO A 13 -6.16 -15.76 15.73
CA PRO A 13 -5.23 -16.43 14.82
C PRO A 13 -5.82 -16.48 13.41
N GLY A 14 -6.11 -15.32 12.84
CA GLY A 14 -6.36 -15.13 11.42
C GLY A 14 -5.12 -14.50 10.84
N SER A 15 -4.24 -15.33 10.26
CA SER A 15 -3.03 -14.95 9.48
C SER A 15 -2.98 -13.46 9.10
N LEU A 16 -2.30 -12.64 9.91
CA LEU A 16 -2.02 -11.23 9.63
C LEU A 16 -1.15 -11.17 8.38
N ARG A 17 -1.77 -10.97 7.22
CA ARG A 17 -1.07 -10.78 5.96
C ARG A 17 -1.44 -9.40 5.45
N MET A 18 -0.54 -8.42 5.56
CA MET A 18 -0.70 -7.11 4.90
C MET A 18 -0.74 -7.19 3.37
N PHE A 19 -0.18 -8.25 2.77
CA PHE A 19 -0.18 -8.49 1.32
C PHE A 19 -1.15 -9.61 0.93
N TYR A 20 -1.97 -9.34 -0.08
CA TYR A 20 -2.94 -10.29 -0.60
C TYR A 20 -2.78 -10.48 -2.11
N HIS A 21 -2.98 -11.71 -2.57
CA HIS A 21 -3.11 -12.02 -3.98
C HIS A 21 -4.59 -12.27 -4.26
N ILE A 22 -5.27 -11.28 -4.84
CA ILE A 22 -6.72 -11.30 -5.04
C ILE A 22 -7.10 -11.08 -6.49
N LYS A 23 -8.31 -11.52 -6.82
CA LYS A 23 -8.95 -11.30 -8.10
C LYS A 23 -9.73 -9.99 -8.07
N LEU A 24 -9.50 -9.14 -9.07
CA LEU A 24 -10.13 -7.83 -9.23
C LEU A 24 -10.71 -7.69 -10.64
N GLU A 25 -11.65 -6.77 -10.75
CA GLU A 25 -12.29 -6.41 -12.01
C GLU A 25 -12.04 -4.92 -12.29
N HIS A 26 -11.80 -4.58 -13.54
CA HIS A 26 -11.61 -3.20 -13.98
C HIS A 26 -12.17 -3.01 -15.38
N GLU A 27 -12.72 -1.82 -15.63
CA GLU A 27 -13.33 -1.47 -16.91
C GLU A 27 -12.45 -0.45 -17.63
N ILE A 28 -12.01 -0.80 -18.84
CA ILE A 28 -11.18 0.08 -19.66
C ILE A 28 -12.01 0.69 -20.77
N LEU A 29 -11.95 2.01 -20.89
CA LEU A 29 -12.51 2.75 -22.01
C LEU A 29 -11.42 3.01 -23.06
N LEU A 30 -11.60 2.48 -24.26
CA LEU A 30 -10.66 2.63 -25.35
C LEU A 30 -11.27 3.40 -26.52
N HIS A 31 -10.56 4.41 -27.00
CA HIS A 31 -10.95 5.17 -28.19
C HIS A 31 -10.62 4.38 -29.47
N PRO A 32 -11.46 4.41 -30.52
CA PRO A 32 -11.23 3.66 -31.77
C PRO A 32 -9.90 3.95 -32.47
N LYS A 33 -9.31 5.13 -32.22
CA LYS A 33 -7.97 5.50 -32.71
C LYS A 33 -6.88 4.51 -32.31
N TYR A 34 -7.06 3.82 -31.18
CA TYR A 34 -6.10 2.85 -30.66
C TYR A 34 -6.42 1.41 -31.12
N PHE A 35 -7.39 1.24 -32.01
CA PHE A 35 -7.68 -0.05 -32.59
C PHE A 35 -6.66 -0.35 -33.68
N GLY A 36 -6.14 -1.57 -33.64
CA GLY A 36 -5.10 -2.02 -34.55
C GLY A 36 -4.77 -3.49 -34.30
N PRO A 37 -3.76 -4.02 -35.00
CA PRO A 37 -3.36 -5.42 -34.85
C PRO A 37 -2.99 -5.79 -33.42
N ASN A 38 -2.53 -4.81 -32.62
CA ASN A 38 -2.08 -5.01 -31.24
C ASN A 38 -3.13 -4.57 -30.21
N LEU A 39 -4.42 -4.64 -30.54
CA LEU A 39 -5.52 -4.21 -29.66
C LEU A 39 -5.41 -4.79 -28.24
N ILE A 40 -5.14 -6.09 -28.14
CA ILE A 40 -5.03 -6.77 -26.85
C ILE A 40 -3.85 -6.24 -26.04
N GLU A 41 -2.70 -5.99 -26.67
CA GLU A 41 -1.53 -5.42 -25.99
C GLU A 41 -1.81 -3.99 -25.51
N THR A 42 -2.48 -3.18 -26.33
CA THR A 42 -2.91 -1.83 -25.94
C THR A 42 -3.83 -1.87 -24.72
N VAL A 43 -4.81 -2.78 -24.71
CA VAL A 43 -5.73 -2.96 -23.58
C VAL A 43 -4.97 -3.39 -22.32
N LYS A 44 -4.01 -4.32 -22.44
CA LYS A 44 -3.16 -4.74 -21.30
C LYS A 44 -2.30 -3.61 -20.78
N ALA A 45 -1.63 -2.87 -21.66
CA ALA A 45 -0.81 -1.73 -21.28
C ALA A 45 -1.65 -0.66 -20.57
N LYS A 46 -2.87 -0.43 -21.07
CA LYS A 46 -3.81 0.50 -20.44
C LYS A 46 -4.25 0.00 -19.06
N LEU A 47 -4.49 -1.30 -18.89
CA LEU A 47 -4.80 -1.90 -17.59
C LEU A 47 -3.69 -1.61 -16.57
N PHE A 48 -2.44 -1.95 -16.91
CA PHE A 48 -1.31 -1.75 -16.01
C PHE A 48 -1.18 -0.28 -15.59
N SER A 49 -1.27 0.64 -16.55
CA SER A 49 -1.20 2.07 -16.28
C SER A 49 -2.36 2.62 -15.44
N ASP A 50 -3.55 2.02 -15.53
CA ASP A 50 -4.74 2.52 -14.85
C ASP A 50 -4.87 1.99 -13.43
N VAL A 51 -4.31 0.79 -13.14
CA VAL A 51 -4.49 0.13 -11.85
C VAL A 51 -3.23 0.07 -10.99
N GLU A 52 -2.04 -0.06 -11.57
CA GLU A 52 -0.81 -0.20 -10.77
C GLU A 52 -0.46 1.11 -10.06
N GLY A 53 -0.09 1.01 -8.78
CA GLY A 53 0.18 2.16 -7.92
C GLY A 53 -1.07 2.90 -7.42
N THR A 54 -2.28 2.50 -7.84
CA THR A 54 -3.51 3.12 -7.35
C THR A 54 -3.93 2.58 -5.98
N CYS A 55 -4.64 3.39 -5.21
CA CYS A 55 -5.22 2.98 -3.94
C CYS A 55 -6.74 3.03 -4.03
N SER A 56 -7.38 1.89 -3.73
CA SER A 56 -8.83 1.80 -3.59
C SER A 56 -9.17 1.51 -2.14
N GLY A 57 -10.02 2.33 -1.52
CA GLY A 57 -10.35 2.20 -0.08
C GLY A 57 -10.92 0.82 0.32
N LYS A 58 -11.46 0.05 -0.63
CA LYS A 58 -11.96 -1.31 -0.39
C LYS A 58 -10.88 -2.38 -0.49
N CYS A 59 -9.88 -2.20 -1.37
CA CYS A 59 -8.91 -3.23 -1.76
C CYS A 59 -7.50 -2.96 -1.21
N GLY A 60 -7.20 -1.72 -0.82
CA GLY A 60 -5.85 -1.26 -0.48
C GLY A 60 -5.11 -0.70 -1.70
N PHE A 61 -3.79 -0.67 -1.60
CA PHE A 61 -2.88 -0.27 -2.68
C PHE A 61 -2.67 -1.43 -3.64
N ILE A 62 -2.86 -1.21 -4.93
CA ILE A 62 -2.55 -2.19 -5.97
C ILE A 62 -1.07 -2.04 -6.31
N ILE A 63 -0.26 -3.03 -5.93
CA ILE A 63 1.20 -2.99 -6.12
C ILE A 63 1.55 -3.35 -7.56
N ALA A 64 1.06 -4.51 -8.01
CA ALA A 64 1.35 -5.03 -9.34
C ALA A 64 0.27 -6.01 -9.79
N VAL A 65 0.00 -6.02 -11.09
CA VAL A 65 -0.85 -7.02 -11.73
C VAL A 65 -0.02 -8.27 -12.01
N THR A 66 -0.44 -9.42 -11.48
CA THR A 66 0.29 -10.68 -11.63
C THR A 66 -0.11 -11.43 -12.89
N SER A 67 -1.42 -11.48 -13.18
CA SER A 67 -1.95 -12.23 -14.32
C SER A 67 -3.30 -11.69 -14.75
N ILE A 68 -3.58 -11.69 -16.05
CA ILE A 68 -4.88 -11.34 -16.59
C ILE A 68 -5.63 -12.64 -16.88
N GLU A 69 -6.74 -12.87 -16.20
CA GLU A 69 -7.52 -14.11 -16.34
C GLU A 69 -8.44 -14.05 -17.55
N HIS A 70 -9.11 -12.91 -17.77
CA HIS A 70 -10.11 -12.77 -18.82
C HIS A 70 -10.21 -11.34 -19.32
N ILE A 71 -10.33 -11.19 -20.63
CA ILE A 71 -10.64 -9.91 -21.30
C ILE A 71 -11.98 -10.11 -21.99
N GLY A 72 -13.00 -9.42 -21.50
CA GLY A 72 -14.36 -9.47 -22.05
C GLY A 72 -14.47 -8.84 -23.44
N ALA A 73 -15.58 -9.13 -24.11
CA ALA A 73 -15.89 -8.52 -25.39
C ALA A 73 -16.04 -6.99 -25.23
N GLY A 74 -15.54 -6.24 -26.20
CA GLY A 74 -15.66 -4.79 -26.24
C GLY A 74 -17.11 -4.37 -26.46
N LEU A 75 -17.70 -3.67 -25.49
CA LEU A 75 -19.04 -3.10 -25.58
C LEU A 75 -18.96 -1.66 -26.09
N LEU A 76 -19.58 -1.38 -27.24
CA LEU A 76 -19.59 -0.04 -27.81
C LEU A 76 -20.55 0.86 -27.02
N LEU A 77 -20.03 1.95 -26.45
CA LEU A 77 -20.86 2.93 -25.76
C LEU A 77 -21.56 3.85 -26.77
N PRO A 78 -22.90 3.89 -26.80
CA PRO A 78 -23.63 4.76 -27.71
C PRO A 78 -23.35 6.23 -27.38
N GLY A 79 -23.21 7.06 -28.43
CA GLY A 79 -23.08 8.51 -28.32
C GLY A 79 -21.67 9.06 -28.16
N ARG A 80 -20.68 8.27 -27.73
CA ARG A 80 -19.27 8.73 -27.61
C ARG A 80 -18.28 7.96 -28.49
N GLY A 81 -18.69 6.83 -29.05
CA GLY A 81 -17.84 6.02 -29.94
C GLY A 81 -16.69 5.29 -29.23
N PHE A 82 -16.63 5.32 -27.89
CA PHE A 82 -15.68 4.51 -27.11
C PHE A 82 -16.16 3.07 -26.99
N VAL A 83 -15.22 2.16 -26.81
CA VAL A 83 -15.50 0.75 -26.49
C VAL A 83 -15.02 0.46 -25.08
N GLN A 84 -15.89 -0.16 -24.29
CA GLN A 84 -15.61 -0.61 -22.92
C GLN A 84 -15.19 -2.07 -22.91
N TYR A 85 -14.07 -2.36 -22.29
CA TYR A 85 -13.60 -3.72 -22.05
C TYR A 85 -13.68 -4.02 -20.56
N HIS A 86 -14.45 -5.04 -20.19
CA HIS A 86 -14.45 -5.58 -18.83
C HIS A 86 -13.29 -6.56 -18.69
N ILE A 87 -12.41 -6.34 -17.73
CA ILE A 87 -11.19 -7.13 -17.55
C ILE A 87 -11.16 -7.69 -16.14
N VAL A 88 -10.84 -8.97 -16.07
CA VAL A 88 -10.69 -9.72 -14.85
C VAL A 88 -9.22 -10.12 -14.71
N TYR A 89 -8.59 -9.68 -13.62
CA TYR A 89 -7.16 -9.87 -13.39
C TYR A 89 -6.89 -10.22 -11.94
N ARG A 90 -5.68 -10.73 -11.69
CA ARG A 90 -5.14 -10.92 -10.34
C ARG A 90 -4.06 -9.90 -10.08
N ALA A 91 -4.06 -9.37 -8.88
CA ALA A 91 -3.06 -8.42 -8.43
C ALA A 91 -2.59 -8.73 -7.02
N ILE A 92 -1.37 -8.31 -6.76
CA ILE A 92 -0.84 -8.19 -5.40
C ILE A 92 -1.31 -6.85 -4.86
N VAL A 93 -2.07 -6.89 -3.77
CA VAL A 93 -2.54 -5.70 -3.07
C VAL A 93 -1.91 -5.62 -1.69
N PHE A 94 -1.57 -4.40 -1.28
CA PHE A 94 -1.10 -4.07 0.05
C PHE A 94 -2.22 -3.36 0.81
N ARG A 95 -2.72 -4.01 1.88
CA ARG A 95 -3.81 -3.52 2.70
C ARG A 95 -3.48 -3.73 4.17
N PRO A 96 -2.81 -2.77 4.80
CA PRO A 96 -2.51 -2.83 6.22
C PRO A 96 -3.78 -2.64 7.06
N PHE A 97 -3.86 -3.32 8.20
CA PHE A 97 -4.98 -3.21 9.13
C PHE A 97 -4.59 -2.46 10.40
N LYS A 98 -5.58 -1.83 11.05
CA LYS A 98 -5.39 -1.25 12.37
C LYS A 98 -5.06 -2.36 13.38
N GLY A 99 -4.03 -2.15 14.17
CA GLY A 99 -3.43 -3.10 15.11
C GLY A 99 -2.34 -3.97 14.49
N GLU A 100 -2.05 -3.84 13.20
CA GLU A 100 -0.98 -4.58 12.53
C GLU A 100 0.36 -3.92 12.78
N VAL A 101 1.38 -4.76 12.91
CA VAL A 101 2.78 -4.34 13.08
C VAL A 101 3.46 -4.41 11.73
N ILE A 102 4.08 -3.31 11.30
CA ILE A 102 4.67 -3.17 9.96
C ILE A 102 6.06 -2.55 10.08
N ASP A 103 7.02 -3.13 9.37
CA ASP A 103 8.35 -2.56 9.22
C ASP A 103 8.30 -1.38 8.24
N ALA A 104 8.83 -0.23 8.66
CA ALA A 104 8.83 1.00 7.89
C ALA A 104 10.21 1.67 7.91
N ILE A 105 10.54 2.37 6.84
CA ILE A 105 11.78 3.14 6.70
C ILE A 105 11.49 4.56 7.17
N VAL A 106 12.24 5.06 8.14
CA VAL A 106 12.11 6.44 8.62
C VAL A 106 12.63 7.39 7.54
N THR A 107 11.77 8.32 7.10
CA THR A 107 12.11 9.32 6.07
C THR A 107 12.42 10.68 6.67
N GLN A 108 11.72 11.07 7.74
CA GLN A 108 11.95 12.34 8.40
C GLN A 108 11.62 12.26 9.89
N VAL A 109 12.49 12.84 10.71
CA VAL A 109 12.24 13.01 12.16
C VAL A 109 12.13 14.49 12.46
N ASN A 110 11.01 14.90 13.06
CA ASN A 110 10.72 16.28 13.43
C ASN A 110 10.28 16.36 14.90
N LYS A 111 10.26 17.57 15.45
CA LYS A 111 9.76 17.82 16.83
C LYS A 111 8.32 17.34 17.04
N VAL A 112 7.50 17.31 15.99
CA VAL A 112 6.08 16.88 16.06
C VAL A 112 5.89 15.37 16.02
N GLY A 113 6.90 14.62 15.57
CA GLY A 113 6.80 13.18 15.32
C GLY A 113 7.74 12.66 14.25
N VAL A 114 7.56 11.39 13.90
CA VAL A 114 8.35 10.65 12.91
C VAL A 114 7.49 10.38 11.68
N PHE A 115 8.02 10.68 10.50
CA PHE A 115 7.50 10.23 9.23
C PHE A 115 8.27 8.99 8.79
N ALA A 116 7.54 7.95 8.42
CA ALA A 116 8.10 6.70 7.93
C ALA A 116 7.30 6.23 6.71
N GLU A 117 7.91 5.37 5.90
CA GLU A 117 7.32 4.81 4.70
C GLU A 117 7.39 3.29 4.73
N ALA A 118 6.24 2.64 4.50
CA ALA A 118 6.12 1.20 4.33
C ALA A 118 5.59 0.92 2.92
N GLY A 119 6.52 0.74 1.97
CA GLY A 119 6.15 0.66 0.55
C GLY A 119 5.44 1.94 0.08
N PRO A 120 4.22 1.87 -0.49
CA PRO A 120 3.48 3.05 -0.92
C PRO A 120 2.73 3.77 0.21
N LEU A 121 2.76 3.24 1.44
CA LEU A 121 2.08 3.86 2.58
C LEU A 121 3.02 4.83 3.31
N THR A 122 2.58 6.08 3.41
CA THR A 122 3.19 7.08 4.30
C THR A 122 2.56 7.00 5.68
N ILE A 123 3.41 6.90 6.71
CA ILE A 123 3.03 6.74 8.11
C ILE A 123 3.53 7.96 8.87
N PHE A 124 2.65 8.53 9.69
CA PHE A 124 3.00 9.58 10.63
C PHE A 124 2.79 9.09 12.07
N ILE A 125 3.85 9.11 12.85
CA ILE A 125 3.85 8.74 14.26
C ILE A 125 4.00 10.01 15.08
N SER A 126 2.94 10.40 15.79
CA SER A 126 2.99 11.56 16.69
C SER A 126 3.97 11.34 17.83
N GLN A 127 4.65 12.40 18.27
CA GLN A 127 5.51 12.39 19.46
C GLN A 127 4.80 11.82 20.71
N HIS A 128 3.48 11.99 20.83
CA HIS A 128 2.72 11.45 21.96
C HIS A 128 2.62 9.92 21.96
N CYS A 129 2.82 9.27 20.82
CA CYS A 129 2.86 7.82 20.68
C CYS A 129 4.28 7.26 20.85
N ILE A 130 5.30 8.12 20.95
CA ILE A 130 6.69 7.71 21.12
C ILE A 130 6.99 7.60 22.63
N PRO A 131 7.61 6.51 23.08
CA PRO A 131 8.04 6.35 24.46
C PRO A 131 8.91 7.53 24.96
N PRO A 132 8.75 7.98 26.21
CA PRO A 132 9.41 9.17 26.74
C PRO A 132 10.94 9.03 26.89
N ASN A 133 11.49 7.83 26.76
CA ASN A 133 12.93 7.56 26.73
C ASN A 133 13.58 7.97 25.40
N ILE A 134 12.82 8.14 24.32
CA ILE A 134 13.33 8.53 23.01
C ILE A 134 13.13 10.05 22.85
N LYS A 135 14.23 10.79 22.85
CA LYS A 135 14.21 12.25 22.66
C LYS A 135 14.68 12.61 21.26
N PHE A 136 13.97 13.54 20.64
CA PHE A 136 14.44 14.18 19.42
C PHE A 136 15.63 15.08 19.74
N GLU A 137 16.82 14.67 19.31
CA GLU A 137 17.98 15.54 19.25
C GLU A 137 18.03 16.13 17.83
N GLY A 138 17.69 17.41 17.71
CA GLY A 138 17.88 18.11 16.44
C GLY A 138 19.36 18.25 16.14
N ALA A 139 19.70 18.48 14.87
CA ALA A 139 21.05 18.88 14.47
C ALA A 139 21.38 20.31 14.96
N ASP A 140 21.36 20.53 16.28
CA ASP A 140 22.18 21.55 16.91
C ASP A 140 23.49 20.83 17.25
N THR A 141 24.57 21.22 16.59
CA THR A 141 25.90 20.62 16.75
C THR A 141 26.37 20.67 18.21
N THR A 142 26.13 19.63 18.98
CA THR A 142 26.96 19.29 20.15
C THR A 142 27.25 17.79 20.10
N VAL A 143 28.49 17.49 19.79
CA VAL A 143 29.04 16.14 19.73
C VAL A 143 29.08 15.58 21.15
N GLU A 144 28.15 14.71 21.50
CA GLU A 144 28.32 13.81 22.64
C GLU A 144 28.16 12.36 22.16
N ASN A 145 29.31 11.69 22.07
CA ASN A 145 29.41 10.26 21.82
C ASN A 145 28.56 9.52 22.85
N ASN A 146 27.65 8.63 22.42
CA ASN A 146 27.34 7.39 23.13
C ASN A 146 26.60 6.39 22.23
N ASN A 147 27.28 5.27 22.02
CA ASN A 147 26.84 3.88 21.80
C ASN A 147 25.72 3.58 20.78
N GLU A 148 26.13 2.82 19.76
CA GLU A 148 25.33 2.13 18.77
C GLU A 148 24.48 1.03 19.43
N ASP A 149 23.25 1.36 19.81
CA ASP A 149 22.18 0.38 19.94
C ASP A 149 21.17 0.67 18.82
N GLU A 150 21.14 -0.17 17.79
CA GLU A 150 20.10 -0.13 16.75
C GLU A 150 18.76 -0.55 17.36
N GLU A 151 18.07 0.40 18.01
CA GLU A 151 16.78 0.17 18.63
C GLU A 151 15.70 0.07 17.53
N GLN A 152 15.30 -1.16 17.19
CA GLN A 152 14.12 -1.40 16.36
C GLN A 152 12.87 -0.96 17.11
N VAL A 153 12.33 0.21 16.76
CA VAL A 153 11.07 0.69 17.33
C VAL A 153 9.91 0.15 16.50
N CYS A 154 9.17 -0.78 17.11
CA CYS A 154 8.03 -1.44 16.49
C CYS A 154 6.76 -0.63 16.74
N PHE A 155 6.25 0.04 15.71
CA PHE A 155 5.00 0.82 15.80
C PHE A 155 3.82 -0.01 15.27
N SER A 156 2.81 -0.21 16.10
CA SER A 156 1.52 -0.78 15.69
C SER A 156 0.61 0.32 15.13
N LEU A 157 0.11 0.14 13.91
CA LEU A 157 -0.81 1.06 13.23
C LEU A 157 -2.23 1.07 13.81
#